data_AF-A0A7Y0SPR7-F1
#
_entry.id   AF-A0A7Y0SPR7-F1
#
_cell.length_a   1.000
_cell.length_b   1.000
_cell.length_c   1.000
_cell.angle_alpha   90.00
_cell.angle_beta   90.00
_cell.angle_gamma   90.00
#
_symmetry.space_group_name_H-M   'P 1'
#
loop_
_entity.id
_entity.type
_entity.pdbx_description
1 polymer ?
#
loop_
_entity_poly.entity_id
_entity_poly.type
_entity_poly.pdbx_seq_one_letter_code
_entity_poly.pdbx_strand_id
1 'polypeptide(L)'
;MKHTIEVMISEQEVQERVRELGKQITERYQGSEDLVLVGLLRGSFVFMADLARAIELTHQVDFMTASSYGNTMESSRDVRILKDLDDDIKG
;
A
#
# COMPACT_ATOMS: atom_id res chain seq x y z
N MET A 1 -33.67 8.06 2.98
CA MET A 1 -32.98 7.78 1.71
C MET A 1 -32.68 6.29 1.66
N LYS A 2 -32.99 5.58 0.56
CA LYS A 2 -32.53 4.19 0.36
C LYS A 2 -31.10 4.26 -0.18
N HIS A 3 -30.15 3.66 0.52
CA HIS A 3 -28.79 3.48 0.00
C HIS A 3 -28.79 2.23 -0.89
N THR A 4 -28.34 2.37 -2.14
CA THR A 4 -28.09 1.24 -3.04
C THR A 4 -26.63 0.82 -2.89
N ILE A 5 -26.38 -0.45 -2.65
CA ILE A 5 -25.03 -1.03 -2.61
C ILE A 5 -24.82 -1.74 -3.94
N GLU A 6 -23.81 -1.32 -4.70
CA GLU A 6 -23.44 -1.91 -5.98
C GLU A 6 -21.96 -2.30 -5.93
N VAL A 7 -21.62 -3.42 -6.57
CA VAL A 7 -20.23 -3.87 -6.71
C VAL A 7 -19.56 -3.02 -7.78
N MET A 8 -18.62 -2.15 -7.40
CA MET A 8 -17.87 -1.33 -8.36
C MET A 8 -16.70 -2.08 -9.00
N ILE A 9 -16.04 -2.95 -8.23
CA ILE A 9 -14.92 -3.77 -8.69
C ILE A 9 -15.12 -5.13 -8.03
N SER A 10 -15.17 -6.18 -8.84
CA SER A 10 -15.30 -7.53 -8.33
C SER A 10 -14.01 -7.98 -7.63
N GLU A 11 -14.14 -8.93 -6.70
CA GLU A 11 -12.99 -9.56 -6.05
C GLU A 11 -12.02 -10.15 -7.09
N GLN A 12 -12.54 -10.76 -8.15
CA GLN A 12 -11.73 -11.35 -9.22
C GLN A 12 -10.89 -10.29 -9.95
N GLU A 13 -11.48 -9.15 -10.30
CA GLU A 13 -10.76 -8.05 -10.96
C GLU A 13 -9.67 -7.47 -10.05
N VAL A 14 -9.93 -7.31 -8.75
CA VAL A 14 -8.92 -6.87 -7.78
C VAL A 14 -7.76 -7.88 -7.72
N GLN A 15 -8.08 -9.17 -7.57
CA GLN A 15 -7.06 -10.22 -7.46
C GLN A 15 -6.22 -10.37 -8.74
N GLU A 16 -6.84 -10.28 -9.92
CA GLU A 16 -6.13 -10.29 -11.19
C GLU A 16 -5.18 -9.09 -11.29
N ARG A 17 -5.65 -7.89 -10.96
CA ARG A 17 -4.83 -6.70 -11.01
C ARG A 17 -3.67 -6.73 -10.01
N VAL A 18 -3.89 -7.28 -8.82
CA VAL A 18 -2.82 -7.45 -7.83
C VAL A 18 -1.74 -8.40 -8.34
N ARG A 19 -2.10 -9.53 -8.96
CA ARG A 19 -1.12 -10.47 -9.55
C ARG A 19 -0.31 -9.81 -10.65
N GLU A 20 -0.95 -9.04 -11.53
CA GLU A 20 -0.25 -8.29 -12.58
C GLU A 20 0.76 -7.30 -12.01
N LEU A 21 0.40 -6.59 -10.93
CA LEU A 21 1.29 -5.66 -10.25
C LEU A 21 2.45 -6.38 -9.55
N GLY A 22 2.17 -7.50 -8.87
CA GLY A 22 3.18 -8.33 -8.23
C GLY A 22 4.23 -8.83 -9.22
N LYS A 23 3.80 -9.31 -10.38
CA LYS A 23 4.70 -9.71 -11.48
C LYS A 23 5.54 -8.53 -11.98
N GLN A 24 4.92 -7.38 -12.24
CA GLN A 24 5.64 -6.18 -12.70
C GLN A 24 6.70 -5.73 -11.70
N ILE A 25 6.40 -5.75 -10.40
CA ILE A 25 7.35 -5.39 -9.34
C ILE A 25 8.48 -6.43 -9.27
N THR A 26 8.15 -7.72 -9.32
CA THR A 26 9.13 -8.81 -9.33
C THR A 26 10.14 -8.65 -10.47
N GLU A 27 9.66 -8.42 -11.70
CA GLU A 27 10.51 -8.22 -12.87
C GLU A 27 11.35 -6.92 -12.74
N ARG A 28 10.75 -5.85 -12.23
CA ARG A 28 11.38 -4.53 -12.08
C ARG A 28 12.53 -4.52 -11.07
N TYR A 29 12.40 -5.28 -9.99
CA TYR A 29 13.34 -5.31 -8.86
C TYR A 29 14.12 -6.63 -8.79
N GLN A 30 14.15 -7.40 -9.89
CA GLN A 30 14.89 -8.65 -9.93
C GLN A 30 16.38 -8.42 -9.61
N GLY A 31 16.89 -9.17 -8.63
CA GLY A 31 18.27 -9.04 -8.15
C GLY A 31 18.49 -7.94 -7.10
N SER A 32 17.43 -7.25 -6.66
CA SER A 32 17.49 -6.39 -5.47
C SER A 32 17.46 -7.25 -4.21
N GLU A 33 18.32 -6.93 -3.24
CA GLU A 33 18.36 -7.60 -1.93
C GLU A 33 17.56 -6.85 -0.85
N ASP A 34 17.18 -5.58 -1.11
CA ASP A 34 16.67 -4.63 -0.11
C ASP A 34 15.29 -4.03 -0.50
N LEU A 35 14.37 -4.84 -1.01
CA LEU A 35 13.02 -4.37 -1.34
C LEU A 35 12.18 -4.17 -0.06
N VAL A 36 11.71 -2.94 0.17
CA VAL A 36 10.80 -2.61 1.29
C VAL A 36 9.46 -2.12 0.76
N LEU A 37 8.37 -2.75 1.21
CA LEU A 37 7.00 -2.38 0.89
C LEU A 37 6.41 -1.54 2.04
N VAL A 38 6.17 -0.26 1.80
CA VAL A 38 5.61 0.65 2.82
C VAL A 38 4.13 0.92 2.57
N GLY A 39 3.27 0.47 3.49
CA GLY A 39 1.81 0.66 3.44
C GLY A 39 1.32 1.83 4.31
N LEU A 40 0.35 2.62 3.82
CA LEU A 40 -0.29 3.67 4.61
C LEU A 40 -1.56 3.17 5.33
N LEU A 41 -1.51 3.15 6.66
CA LEU A 41 -2.66 2.77 7.47
C LEU A 41 -3.73 3.88 7.51
N ARG A 42 -5.02 3.52 7.63
CA ARG A 42 -5.56 2.15 7.78
C ARG A 42 -6.00 1.51 6.47
N GLY A 43 -6.26 2.28 5.41
CA GLY A 43 -6.96 1.80 4.21
C GLY A 43 -6.16 0.82 3.35
N SER A 44 -4.83 0.82 3.42
CA SER A 44 -4.00 0.02 2.52
C SER A 44 -3.81 -1.43 2.96
N PHE A 45 -4.18 -1.82 4.18
CA PHE A 45 -3.67 -3.07 4.77
C PHE A 45 -4.04 -4.33 3.99
N VAL A 46 -5.28 -4.43 3.50
CA VAL A 46 -5.74 -5.59 2.69
C VAL A 46 -4.99 -5.65 1.37
N PHE A 47 -4.94 -4.52 0.65
CA PHE A 47 -4.24 -4.42 -0.62
C PHE A 47 -2.75 -4.73 -0.48
N MET A 48 -2.09 -4.22 0.58
CA MET A 48 -0.69 -4.50 0.86
C MET A 48 -0.45 -5.98 1.15
N ALA A 49 -1.35 -6.63 1.90
CA ALA A 49 -1.23 -8.06 2.18
C ALA A 49 -1.37 -8.91 0.91
N ASP A 50 -2.31 -8.56 0.02
CA ASP A 50 -2.48 -9.23 -1.27
C ASP A 50 -1.27 -9.00 -2.19
N LEU A 51 -0.77 -7.75 -2.24
CA LEU A 51 0.37 -7.39 -3.08
C LEU A 51 1.67 -8.04 -2.61
N ALA A 52 1.94 -8.05 -1.31
CA ALA A 52 3.13 -8.70 -0.75
C ALA A 52 3.18 -10.19 -1.09
N ARG A 53 2.02 -10.89 -1.05
CA ARG A 53 1.93 -12.30 -1.46
C ARG A 53 2.17 -12.52 -2.96
N ALA A 54 1.89 -11.53 -3.79
CA ALA A 54 2.02 -11.63 -5.24
C ALA A 54 3.43 -11.29 -5.77
N ILE A 55 4.31 -10.76 -4.92
CA ILE A 55 5.69 -10.42 -5.29
C ILE A 55 6.59 -11.63 -4.99
N GLU A 56 7.26 -12.16 -6.01
CA GLU A 56 8.13 -13.35 -5.91
C GLU A 56 9.59 -12.96 -5.64
N LEU A 57 9.80 -12.05 -4.69
CA LEU A 57 11.12 -11.61 -4.22
C LEU A 57 11.15 -11.59 -2.69
N THR A 58 12.33 -11.73 -2.10
CA THR A 58 12.53 -11.41 -0.68
C THR A 58 12.28 -9.93 -0.47
N HIS A 59 11.42 -9.58 0.48
CA HIS A 59 11.09 -8.19 0.79
C HIS A 59 10.68 -8.04 2.25
N GLN A 60 10.80 -6.81 2.75
CA GLN A 60 10.26 -6.39 4.04
C GLN A 60 8.94 -5.64 3.85
N VAL A 61 8.11 -5.62 4.88
CA VAL A 61 6.84 -4.87 4.89
C VAL A 61 6.82 -3.99 6.11
N ASP A 62 6.63 -2.69 5.90
CA ASP A 62 6.45 -1.71 6.97
C ASP A 62 5.17 -0.89 6.75
N PHE A 63 4.67 -0.28 7.82
CA PHE A 63 3.45 0.49 7.83
C PHE A 63 3.64 1.85 8.48
N MET A 64 3.32 2.90 7.73
CA MET A 64 3.31 4.27 8.21
C MET A 64 1.87 4.74 8.45
N THR A 65 1.68 5.53 9.51
CA THR A 65 0.40 6.21 9.76
C THR A 65 0.57 7.72 9.59
N ALA A 66 -0.14 8.29 8.63
CA ALA A 66 -0.25 9.72 8.43
C ALA A 66 -1.64 10.20 8.84
N SER A 67 -1.74 11.18 9.74
CA SER A 67 -3.00 11.90 9.96
C SER A 67 -3.09 13.09 9.03
N SER A 68 -4.20 13.22 8.31
CA SER A 68 -4.63 14.52 7.80
C SER A 68 -5.10 15.37 8.98
N TYR A 69 -4.59 16.60 9.08
CA TYR A 69 -5.09 17.58 10.04
C TYR A 69 -6.55 17.93 9.72
N GLY A 70 -7.35 18.07 10.76
CA GLY A 70 -8.81 18.17 10.74
C GLY A 70 -9.45 18.98 9.61
N ASN A 71 -10.51 18.39 9.04
CA ASN A 71 -11.74 19.02 8.57
C ASN A 71 -11.68 20.22 7.60
N THR A 72 -10.53 20.57 7.03
CA THR A 72 -10.42 21.68 6.08
C THR A 72 -9.81 21.18 4.78
N MET A 73 -10.56 21.35 3.69
CA MET A 73 -10.24 21.03 2.31
C MET A 73 -9.08 21.88 1.75
N GLU A 74 -8.01 22.08 2.49
CA GLU A 74 -6.80 22.73 1.99
C GLU A 74 -5.58 21.86 2.26
N SER A 75 -4.95 21.41 1.18
CA SER A 75 -3.70 20.67 1.17
C SER A 75 -2.54 21.59 1.59
N SER A 76 -2.48 21.94 2.87
CA SER A 76 -1.21 22.34 3.47
C SER A 76 -0.27 21.13 3.39
N ARG A 77 0.86 21.29 2.70
CA ARG A 77 1.84 20.25 2.34
C ARG A 77 2.60 19.67 3.55
N ASP A 78 2.07 19.82 4.76
CA ASP A 78 2.71 19.38 6.00
C ASP A 78 2.04 18.10 6.50
N VAL A 79 2.51 16.97 6.00
CA VAL A 79 2.15 15.66 6.53
C VAL A 79 2.85 15.48 7.88
N ARG A 80 2.10 15.39 8.98
CA ARG A 80 2.66 14.97 10.28
C ARG A 80 2.69 13.44 10.34
N ILE A 81 3.90 12.89 10.40
CA ILE A 81 4.14 11.46 10.58
C ILE A 81 3.78 11.12 12.04
N LEU A 82 2.75 10.30 12.24
CA LEU A 82 2.30 9.88 13.59
C LEU A 82 2.95 8.57 14.03
N LYS A 83 3.29 7.71 13.07
CA LYS A 83 4.15 6.53 13.26
C LYS A 83 5.10 6.52 12.07
N ASP A 84 6.37 6.74 12.34
CA ASP A 84 7.44 6.69 11.35
C ASP A 84 7.75 5.23 10.98
N LEU A 85 8.59 5.02 9.97
CA LEU A 85 9.10 3.69 9.65
C LEU A 85 9.80 3.09 10.88
N ASP A 86 9.54 1.82 11.15
CA ASP A 86 10.17 1.13 12.27
C ASP A 86 11.63 0.75 11.94
N ASP A 87 11.97 0.60 10.64
CA ASP A 87 13.31 0.26 10.14
C ASP A 87 14.00 1.43 9.40
N ASP A 88 15.32 1.58 9.59
CA ASP A 88 16.14 2.59 8.91
C ASP A 88 16.35 2.20 7.44
N ILE A 89 15.63 2.86 6.53
CA ILE A 89 15.70 2.61 5.07
C ILE A 89 16.93 3.25 4.39
N LYS A 90 17.91 3.71 5.17
CA LYS A 90 19.21 4.14 4.64
C LYS A 90 20.05 2.89 4.42
N GLY A 91 20.09 2.42 3.18
CA GLY A 91 21.01 1.37 2.74
C GLY A 91 22.46 1.66 3.10
#